data_AF-A0A952NSB1-F1
#
_entry.id   AF-A0A952NSB1-F1
#
_cell.length_a   1.000
_cell.length_b   1.000
_cell.length_c   1.000
_cell.angle_alpha   90.00
_cell.angle_beta   90.00
_cell.angle_gamma   90.00
#
_symmetry.space_group_name_H-M   'P 1'
#
loop_
_entity.id
_entity.type
_entity.pdbx_description
1 polymer ?
#
loop_
_entity_poly.entity_id
_entity_poly.type
_entity_poly.pdbx_seq_one_letter_code
_entity_poly.pdbx_strand_id
1 'polypeptide(L)'
;MTFINNILKRLNYSPIPPRSEWKSALFQALDDRIRIITAGLNLRELRAIMRGDPPTEKPNPRYKVITTSFVAHLRPRYYPQAATWFTHTFRLGFFVTFFFVIEVITGVILMAYYVPFPDQAYGSVLAIESNVFFGELFRDIHRLGAEAMVAFSWLHMLRTYFTGSYKGPRSFTWLTGVILLAITAWLSFTGYLLPWDQLSYWAVTVGTSITESGPIVGPTLNLVMRGAPDIGMGGLLRFYLQHVILFPLIAILFISIHYYKVSREHSISLPAVVEELELPADKKKEYNRRIDLIPDLLSHEIFLITLGIFVMLVILYFRWFHSPLETHANPQSTPLDTKAPWYFWWLQGMLKVDPASIIESLVNPILHPLLGLFGVDFTLELSKILDSKFVMGLIVPPVLVVLLVSIPYIDKNPSRLSSKRPFAIAWGLSWVFIMLALSYMGLPEYGIETPAATRVIQDLAPEEGEGPLREVPYAELSQAQGIYTVGEDYGRDLCPGLAYQPDHNKPENVVIGCPQLTAVFNQFSERLLAAEADGRLPDLAARIIVEQFQPGMVRITPQVDWTDPTTGEDKTYEHTYFLHENRTLGSE
;
A
#
# COMPACT_ATOMS: atom_id res chain seq x y z
N MET A 1 -57.88 -13.08 16.07
CA MET A 1 -56.81 -13.15 17.10
C MET A 1 -56.93 -14.39 17.97
N THR A 2 -58.10 -14.79 18.44
CA THR A 2 -58.31 -15.95 19.34
C THR A 2 -57.80 -17.29 18.79
N PHE A 3 -58.00 -17.54 17.49
CA PHE A 3 -57.49 -18.75 16.82
C PHE A 3 -55.95 -18.81 16.79
N ILE A 4 -55.30 -17.69 16.41
CA ILE A 4 -53.84 -17.57 16.35
C ILE A 4 -53.23 -17.66 17.76
N ASN A 5 -53.85 -17.01 18.76
CA ASN A 5 -53.39 -17.10 20.15
C ASN A 5 -53.50 -18.51 20.74
N ASN A 6 -54.51 -19.29 20.33
CA ASN A 6 -54.62 -20.70 20.72
C ASN A 6 -53.55 -21.59 20.05
N ILE A 7 -53.14 -21.28 18.82
CA ILE A 7 -52.03 -21.95 18.14
C ILE A 7 -50.70 -21.60 18.83
N LEU A 8 -50.45 -20.31 19.09
CA LEU A 8 -49.24 -19.87 19.79
C LEU A 8 -49.12 -20.48 21.19
N LYS A 9 -50.23 -20.57 21.93
CA LYS A 9 -50.29 -21.23 23.24
C LYS A 9 -49.97 -22.73 23.16
N ARG A 10 -50.40 -23.41 22.10
CA ARG A 10 -50.01 -24.83 21.84
C ARG A 10 -48.55 -25.00 21.47
N LEU A 11 -47.94 -23.98 20.88
CA LEU A 11 -46.52 -23.95 20.50
C LEU A 11 -45.62 -23.32 21.59
N ASN A 12 -46.15 -23.07 22.79
CA ASN A 12 -45.46 -22.45 23.92
C ASN A 12 -44.92 -21.03 23.65
N TYR A 13 -45.54 -20.30 22.71
CA TYR A 13 -45.28 -18.90 22.43
C TYR A 13 -46.27 -18.00 23.17
N SER A 14 -45.80 -16.83 23.60
CA SER A 14 -46.64 -15.80 24.23
C SER A 14 -47.77 -15.34 23.30
N PRO A 15 -48.98 -15.06 23.82
CA PRO A 15 -50.10 -14.57 23.03
C PRO A 15 -49.80 -13.20 22.41
N ILE A 16 -50.34 -12.94 21.21
CA ILE A 16 -50.16 -11.64 20.54
C ILE A 16 -50.88 -10.57 21.39
N PRO A 17 -50.18 -9.49 21.79
CA PRO A 17 -50.77 -8.42 22.57
C PRO A 17 -51.92 -7.75 21.78
N PRO A 18 -52.93 -7.16 22.45
CA PRO A 18 -53.99 -6.43 21.78
C PRO A 18 -53.42 -5.21 21.01
N ARG A 19 -54.04 -4.82 19.89
CA ARG A 19 -53.54 -3.74 19.00
C ARG A 19 -53.22 -2.42 19.74
N SER A 20 -53.96 -2.12 20.82
CA SER A 20 -53.73 -0.96 21.69
C SER A 20 -52.38 -0.98 22.41
N GLU A 21 -51.82 -2.17 22.64
CA GLU A 21 -50.56 -2.41 23.36
C GLU A 21 -49.39 -2.77 22.43
N TRP A 22 -49.59 -2.77 21.11
CA TRP A 22 -48.52 -3.11 20.16
C TRP A 22 -47.33 -2.16 20.28
N LYS A 23 -47.58 -0.87 20.53
CA LYS A 23 -46.52 0.11 20.73
C LYS A 23 -45.70 -0.21 21.98
N SER A 24 -46.34 -0.49 23.12
CA SER A 24 -45.63 -0.80 24.37
C SER A 24 -44.89 -2.13 24.29
N ALA A 25 -45.49 -3.15 23.69
CA ALA A 25 -44.84 -4.44 23.46
C ALA A 25 -43.65 -4.33 22.51
N LEU A 26 -43.76 -3.54 21.43
CA LEU A 26 -42.65 -3.25 20.52
C LEU A 26 -41.53 -2.51 21.25
N PHE A 27 -41.86 -1.49 22.06
CA PHE A 27 -40.88 -0.75 22.85
C PHE A 27 -40.17 -1.64 23.88
N GLN A 28 -40.89 -2.54 24.56
CA GLN A 28 -40.29 -3.49 25.50
C GLN A 28 -39.38 -4.50 24.79
N ALA A 29 -39.83 -5.08 23.66
CA ALA A 29 -38.99 -5.98 22.88
C ALA A 29 -37.72 -5.28 22.38
N LEU A 30 -37.83 -4.01 21.96
CA LEU A 30 -36.70 -3.20 21.53
C LEU A 30 -35.77 -2.87 22.72
N ASP A 31 -36.34 -2.54 23.89
CA ASP A 31 -35.59 -2.27 25.12
C ASP A 31 -34.82 -3.51 25.60
N ASP A 32 -35.45 -4.69 25.58
CA ASP A 32 -34.83 -5.96 25.96
C ASP A 32 -33.69 -6.32 25.00
N ARG A 33 -33.87 -6.12 23.69
CA ARG A 33 -32.81 -6.33 22.71
C ARG A 33 -31.65 -5.36 22.90
N ILE A 34 -31.94 -4.08 23.16
CA ILE A 34 -30.92 -3.08 23.46
C ILE A 34 -30.18 -3.41 24.75
N ARG A 35 -30.88 -3.85 25.81
CA ARG A 35 -30.25 -4.30 27.06
C ARG A 35 -29.28 -5.45 26.83
N ILE A 36 -29.64 -6.41 25.98
CA ILE A 36 -28.75 -7.54 25.63
C ILE A 36 -27.50 -7.01 24.91
N ILE A 37 -27.66 -6.15 23.89
CA ILE A 37 -26.56 -5.63 23.07
C ILE A 37 -25.63 -4.70 23.87
N THR A 38 -26.22 -3.85 24.70
CA THR A 38 -25.48 -2.84 25.49
C THR A 38 -24.99 -3.38 26.84
N ALA A 39 -25.10 -4.69 27.07
CA ALA A 39 -24.73 -5.32 28.33
C ALA A 39 -25.39 -4.65 29.56
N GLY A 40 -26.69 -4.33 29.43
CA GLY A 40 -27.56 -3.97 30.53
C GLY A 40 -27.98 -2.50 30.61
N LEU A 41 -27.89 -1.71 29.53
CA LEU A 41 -28.51 -0.38 29.44
C LEU A 41 -29.85 -0.44 28.70
N ASN A 42 -30.85 0.26 29.22
CA ASN A 42 -32.12 0.44 28.52
C ASN A 42 -32.06 1.62 27.52
N LEU A 43 -33.00 1.72 26.58
CA LEU A 43 -32.99 2.74 25.52
C LEU A 43 -33.02 4.17 26.08
N ARG A 44 -33.71 4.40 27.21
CA ARG A 44 -33.79 5.72 27.85
C ARG A 44 -32.46 6.10 28.50
N GLU A 45 -31.84 5.16 29.19
CA GLU A 45 -30.51 5.31 29.80
C GLU A 45 -29.46 5.57 28.72
N LEU A 46 -29.46 4.79 27.64
CA LEU A 46 -28.55 4.98 26.52
C LEU A 46 -28.70 6.39 25.92
N ARG A 47 -29.94 6.84 25.70
CA ARG A 47 -30.22 8.19 25.19
C ARG A 47 -29.78 9.27 26.18
N ALA A 48 -30.03 9.08 27.47
CA ALA A 48 -29.62 10.04 28.50
C ALA A 48 -28.08 10.16 28.58
N ILE A 49 -27.40 9.01 28.56
CA ILE A 49 -25.93 8.93 28.51
C ILE A 49 -25.40 9.64 27.27
N MET A 50 -25.96 9.37 26.08
CA MET A 50 -25.55 9.98 24.82
C MET A 50 -25.76 11.50 24.79
N ARG A 51 -26.76 12.03 25.50
CA ARG A 51 -26.98 13.48 25.67
C ARG A 51 -26.05 14.14 26.69
N GLY A 52 -25.31 13.34 27.45
CA GLY A 52 -24.47 13.86 28.54
C GLY A 52 -25.27 14.18 29.80
N ASP A 53 -26.50 13.68 29.95
CA ASP A 53 -27.32 13.88 31.14
C ASP A 53 -26.59 13.35 32.40
N PRO A 54 -26.78 13.98 33.58
CA PRO A 54 -26.17 13.50 34.82
C PRO A 54 -26.61 12.06 35.12
N PRO A 55 -25.73 11.24 35.71
CA PRO A 55 -26.04 9.83 35.98
C PRO A 55 -27.26 9.72 36.90
N THR A 56 -28.26 8.97 36.45
CA THR A 56 -29.52 8.76 37.18
C THR A 56 -29.37 7.79 38.35
N GLU A 57 -28.33 6.95 38.33
CA GLU A 57 -28.09 5.89 39.32
C GLU A 57 -26.59 5.78 39.68
N LYS A 58 -26.29 5.15 40.82
CA LYS A 58 -24.91 4.78 41.23
C LYS A 58 -24.80 3.25 41.28
N PRO A 59 -23.74 2.63 40.71
CA PRO A 59 -22.62 3.25 40.00
C PRO A 59 -23.03 3.88 38.67
N ASN A 60 -22.24 4.86 38.18
CA ASN A 60 -22.55 5.63 36.98
C ASN A 60 -22.86 4.69 35.78
N PRO A 61 -24.07 4.74 35.21
CA PRO A 61 -24.50 3.88 34.11
C PRO A 61 -23.55 3.91 32.90
N ARG A 62 -22.86 5.03 32.66
CA ARG A 62 -21.85 5.20 31.60
C ARG A 62 -20.73 4.17 31.67
N TYR A 63 -20.42 3.66 32.86
CA TYR A 63 -19.34 2.69 33.07
C TYR A 63 -19.83 1.24 33.08
N LYS A 64 -21.16 1.01 33.11
CA LYS A 64 -21.75 -0.32 33.18
C LYS A 64 -21.36 -1.17 31.97
N VAL A 65 -21.41 -0.59 30.77
CA VAL A 65 -20.99 -1.21 29.51
C VAL A 65 -19.53 -1.64 29.56
N ILE A 66 -18.65 -0.77 30.08
CA ILE A 66 -17.20 -1.00 30.18
C ILE A 66 -16.87 -2.11 31.19
N THR A 67 -17.67 -2.23 32.25
CA THR A 67 -17.47 -3.28 33.27
C THR A 67 -18.05 -4.63 32.88
N THR A 68 -19.02 -4.67 31.98
CA THR A 68 -19.78 -5.90 31.64
C THR A 68 -19.39 -6.49 30.30
N SER A 69 -18.95 -5.67 29.33
CA SER A 69 -18.48 -6.13 28.04
C SER A 69 -16.96 -6.31 28.03
N PHE A 70 -16.51 -7.51 27.66
CA PHE A 70 -15.08 -7.84 27.49
C PHE A 70 -14.39 -6.88 26.51
N VAL A 71 -15.02 -6.58 25.38
CA VAL A 71 -14.46 -5.69 24.34
C VAL A 71 -14.40 -4.24 24.83
N ALA A 72 -15.46 -3.76 25.48
CA ALA A 72 -15.48 -2.40 26.03
C ALA A 72 -14.49 -2.23 27.19
N HIS A 73 -14.11 -3.32 27.86
CA HIS A 73 -13.12 -3.32 28.93
C HIS A 73 -11.70 -2.95 28.48
N LEU A 74 -11.40 -3.09 27.18
CA LEU A 74 -10.09 -2.76 26.62
C LEU A 74 -9.79 -1.25 26.64
N ARG A 75 -10.81 -0.40 26.78
CA ARG A 75 -10.68 1.06 26.85
C ARG A 75 -10.87 1.59 28.28
N PRO A 76 -10.24 2.71 28.65
CA PRO A 76 -10.46 3.31 29.96
C PRO A 76 -11.80 4.04 30.00
N ARG A 77 -12.29 4.25 31.22
CA ARG A 77 -13.57 4.94 31.48
C ARG A 77 -13.53 6.42 31.13
N TYR A 78 -12.38 7.06 31.29
CA TYR A 78 -12.15 8.47 31.03
C TYR A 78 -10.70 8.70 30.61
N TYR A 79 -10.46 9.84 29.97
CA TYR A 79 -9.12 10.36 29.67
C TYR A 79 -8.97 11.77 30.24
N PRO A 80 -7.74 12.22 30.56
CA PRO A 80 -7.48 13.63 30.79
C PRO A 80 -7.75 14.45 29.52
N GLN A 81 -8.34 15.63 29.65
CA GLN A 81 -8.72 16.49 28.52
C GLN A 81 -7.53 16.78 27.60
N ALA A 82 -6.38 17.15 28.15
CA ALA A 82 -5.20 17.47 27.34
C ALA A 82 -4.63 16.27 26.55
N ALA A 83 -4.87 15.04 27.00
CA ALA A 83 -4.47 13.83 26.26
C ALA A 83 -5.34 13.62 24.99
N THR A 84 -6.54 14.21 24.95
CA THR A 84 -7.53 14.03 23.87
C THR A 84 -7.47 15.12 22.80
N TRP A 85 -6.59 16.12 22.95
CA TRP A 85 -6.43 17.18 21.96
C TRP A 85 -6.05 16.61 20.60
N PHE A 86 -6.78 17.06 19.57
CA PHE A 86 -6.52 16.64 18.21
C PHE A 86 -5.11 17.04 17.77
N THR A 87 -4.65 18.25 18.05
CA THR A 87 -3.29 18.72 17.70
C THR A 87 -2.18 17.96 18.40
N HIS A 88 -2.47 17.33 19.55
CA HIS A 88 -1.48 16.51 20.25
C HIS A 88 -1.32 15.16 19.57
N THR A 89 -2.42 14.45 19.30
CA THR A 89 -2.39 13.05 18.83
C THR A 89 -2.60 12.87 17.33
N PHE A 90 -3.22 13.85 16.68
CA PHE A 90 -3.86 13.78 15.37
C PHE A 90 -4.77 12.55 15.20
N ARG A 91 -5.14 11.92 16.32
CA ARG A 91 -5.81 10.62 16.38
C ARG A 91 -5.14 9.53 15.52
N LEU A 92 -3.82 9.61 15.30
CA LEU A 92 -3.12 8.72 14.37
C LEU A 92 -3.24 7.24 14.75
N GLY A 93 -3.04 6.88 16.02
CA GLY A 93 -3.19 5.49 16.48
C GLY A 93 -4.63 4.98 16.38
N PHE A 94 -5.61 5.87 16.52
CA PHE A 94 -7.02 5.54 16.28
C PHE A 94 -7.26 5.26 14.79
N PHE A 95 -6.76 6.11 13.89
CA PHE A 95 -6.89 5.90 12.46
C PHE A 95 -6.21 4.63 11.96
N VAL A 96 -5.02 4.27 12.49
CA VAL A 96 -4.39 2.97 12.17
C VAL A 96 -5.31 1.80 12.54
N THR A 97 -5.98 1.86 13.69
CA THR A 97 -6.91 0.81 14.11
C THR A 97 -8.19 0.83 13.28
N PHE A 98 -8.70 2.01 12.93
CA PHE A 98 -9.84 2.19 12.05
C PHE A 98 -9.57 1.58 10.66
N PHE A 99 -8.43 1.88 10.04
CA PHE A 99 -8.06 1.28 8.76
C PHE A 99 -7.87 -0.22 8.88
N PHE A 100 -7.22 -0.72 9.93
CA PHE A 100 -7.15 -2.17 10.17
C PHE A 100 -8.53 -2.84 10.22
N VAL A 101 -9.51 -2.22 10.87
CA VAL A 101 -10.90 -2.75 10.89
C VAL A 101 -11.54 -2.71 9.51
N ILE A 102 -11.32 -1.64 8.74
CA ILE A 102 -11.75 -1.55 7.34
C ILE A 102 -11.13 -2.69 6.52
N GLU A 103 -9.81 -2.87 6.60
CA GLU A 103 -9.06 -3.93 5.90
C GLU A 103 -9.59 -5.33 6.23
N VAL A 104 -9.89 -5.60 7.50
CA VAL A 104 -10.47 -6.89 7.91
C VAL A 104 -11.86 -7.09 7.29
N ILE A 105 -12.72 -6.07 7.32
CA ILE A 105 -14.09 -6.17 6.79
C ILE A 105 -14.06 -6.35 5.27
N THR A 106 -13.34 -5.49 4.55
CA THR A 106 -13.24 -5.56 3.09
C THR A 106 -12.48 -6.82 2.66
N GLY A 107 -11.43 -7.20 3.37
CA GLY A 107 -10.67 -8.43 3.11
C GLY A 107 -11.52 -9.69 3.23
N VAL A 108 -12.36 -9.80 4.27
CA VAL A 108 -13.29 -10.94 4.42
C VAL A 108 -14.30 -11.01 3.28
N ILE A 109 -14.78 -9.85 2.79
CA ILE A 109 -15.70 -9.80 1.64
C ILE A 109 -14.98 -10.26 0.36
N LEU A 110 -13.80 -9.73 0.08
CA LEU A 110 -13.00 -10.08 -1.11
C LEU A 110 -12.57 -11.56 -1.08
N MET A 111 -12.23 -12.07 0.10
CA MET A 111 -11.85 -13.47 0.32
C MET A 111 -12.93 -14.47 -0.15
N ALA A 112 -14.21 -14.09 -0.12
CA ALA A 112 -15.30 -14.95 -0.57
C ALA A 112 -15.33 -15.16 -2.10
N TYR A 113 -14.65 -14.29 -2.87
CA TYR A 113 -14.65 -14.30 -4.34
C TYR A 113 -13.27 -14.58 -4.94
N TYR A 114 -12.19 -14.43 -4.17
CA TYR A 114 -10.82 -14.61 -4.62
C TYR A 114 -10.39 -16.09 -4.66
N VAL A 115 -9.65 -16.48 -5.71
CA VAL A 115 -9.08 -17.84 -5.85
C VAL A 115 -7.55 -17.80 -5.78
N PRO A 116 -6.90 -18.36 -4.72
CA PRO A 116 -5.45 -18.30 -4.55
C PRO A 116 -4.71 -19.35 -5.40
N PHE A 117 -4.89 -19.31 -6.72
CA PHE A 117 -4.27 -20.22 -7.68
C PHE A 117 -3.77 -19.45 -8.91
N PRO A 118 -2.50 -19.57 -9.34
CA PRO A 118 -1.91 -18.69 -10.37
C PRO A 118 -2.73 -18.51 -11.65
N ASP A 119 -3.31 -19.60 -12.17
CA ASP A 119 -4.11 -19.59 -13.40
C ASP A 119 -5.49 -18.92 -13.24
N GLN A 120 -5.95 -18.72 -12.00
CA GLN A 120 -7.27 -18.18 -11.70
C GLN A 120 -7.24 -16.91 -10.82
N ALA A 121 -6.13 -16.61 -10.16
CA ALA A 121 -6.02 -15.52 -9.20
C ALA A 121 -6.34 -14.18 -9.85
N TYR A 122 -5.65 -13.89 -10.94
CA TYR A 122 -5.88 -12.71 -11.75
C TYR A 122 -7.31 -12.63 -12.30
N GLY A 123 -7.78 -13.71 -12.94
CA GLY A 123 -9.16 -13.81 -13.43
C GLY A 123 -10.22 -13.63 -12.35
N SER A 124 -9.95 -14.07 -11.11
CA SER A 124 -10.86 -13.87 -9.98
C SER A 124 -10.92 -12.41 -9.53
N VAL A 125 -9.81 -11.65 -9.66
CA VAL A 125 -9.77 -10.22 -9.37
C VAL A 125 -10.53 -9.42 -10.43
N LEU A 126 -10.37 -9.76 -11.71
CA LEU A 126 -11.19 -9.19 -12.78
C LEU A 126 -12.68 -9.46 -12.57
N ALA A 127 -13.03 -10.67 -12.14
CA ALA A 127 -14.41 -11.02 -11.83
C ALA A 127 -14.94 -10.22 -10.62
N ILE A 128 -14.10 -9.93 -9.62
CA ILE A 128 -14.45 -9.04 -8.51
C ILE A 128 -14.76 -7.63 -9.03
N GLU A 129 -13.96 -7.09 -9.94
CA GLU A 129 -14.18 -5.75 -10.48
C GLU A 129 -15.43 -5.65 -11.36
N SER A 130 -15.61 -6.63 -12.26
CA SER A 130 -16.63 -6.57 -13.31
C SER A 130 -17.98 -7.17 -12.93
N ASN A 131 -17.99 -8.26 -12.16
CA ASN A 131 -19.18 -9.11 -11.98
C ASN A 131 -19.75 -9.11 -10.57
N VAL A 132 -18.95 -8.78 -9.54
CA VAL A 132 -19.40 -8.76 -8.15
C VAL A 132 -20.04 -7.42 -7.83
N PHE A 133 -21.23 -7.44 -7.23
CA PHE A 133 -21.92 -6.22 -6.82
C PHE A 133 -21.08 -5.44 -5.79
N PHE A 134 -20.73 -4.19 -6.11
CA PHE A 134 -19.77 -3.37 -5.37
C PHE A 134 -18.36 -3.97 -5.23
N GLY A 135 -17.98 -4.97 -6.05
CA GLY A 135 -16.69 -5.62 -5.92
C GLY A 135 -15.51 -4.68 -6.21
N GLU A 136 -15.58 -3.88 -7.29
CA GLU A 136 -14.64 -2.78 -7.56
C GLU A 136 -14.51 -1.84 -6.35
N LEU A 137 -15.64 -1.39 -5.78
CA LEU A 137 -15.65 -0.51 -4.61
C LEU A 137 -14.94 -1.14 -3.41
N PHE A 138 -15.20 -2.42 -3.10
CA PHE A 138 -14.54 -3.09 -1.97
C PHE A 138 -13.05 -3.30 -2.21
N ARG A 139 -12.64 -3.63 -3.44
CA ARG A 139 -11.23 -3.72 -3.84
C ARG A 139 -10.53 -2.37 -3.66
N ASP A 140 -11.14 -1.29 -4.14
CA ASP A 140 -10.61 0.06 -4.03
C ASP A 140 -10.53 0.54 -2.57
N ILE A 141 -11.55 0.26 -1.75
CA ILE A 141 -11.51 0.58 -0.32
C ILE A 141 -10.41 -0.22 0.40
N HIS A 142 -10.23 -1.50 0.08
CA HIS A 142 -9.16 -2.33 0.66
C HIS A 142 -7.78 -1.82 0.25
N ARG A 143 -7.58 -1.50 -1.04
CA ARG A 143 -6.30 -0.94 -1.50
C ARG A 143 -6.02 0.42 -0.86
N LEU A 144 -6.98 1.35 -0.89
CA LEU A 144 -6.83 2.69 -0.32
C LEU A 144 -6.68 2.66 1.21
N GLY A 145 -7.41 1.77 1.89
CA GLY A 145 -7.34 1.58 3.33
C GLY A 145 -5.98 1.03 3.75
N ALA A 146 -5.39 0.10 2.99
CA ALA A 146 -4.03 -0.38 3.22
C ALA A 146 -2.99 0.75 3.04
N GLU A 147 -3.10 1.55 1.98
CA GLU A 147 -2.22 2.71 1.76
C GLU A 147 -2.29 3.71 2.92
N ALA A 148 -3.50 4.02 3.36
CA ALA A 148 -3.74 4.90 4.50
C ALA A 148 -3.24 4.29 5.82
N MET A 149 -3.44 2.99 6.05
CA MET A 149 -2.96 2.31 7.26
C MET A 149 -1.43 2.42 7.39
N VAL A 150 -0.70 2.19 6.29
CA VAL A 150 0.76 2.33 6.26
C VAL A 150 1.16 3.78 6.54
N ALA A 151 0.57 4.76 5.84
CA ALA A 151 0.88 6.18 6.04
C ALA A 151 0.62 6.64 7.49
N PHE A 152 -0.54 6.30 8.05
CA PHE A 152 -0.90 6.68 9.42
C PHE A 152 -0.03 5.96 10.46
N SER A 153 0.42 4.73 10.19
CA SER A 153 1.35 4.01 11.08
C SER A 153 2.70 4.71 11.17
N TRP A 154 3.28 5.14 10.03
CA TRP A 154 4.51 5.92 9.99
C TRP A 154 4.35 7.28 10.68
N LEU A 155 3.27 8.01 10.40
CA LEU A 155 2.98 9.28 11.07
C LEU A 155 2.82 9.09 12.58
N HIS A 156 2.19 8.01 13.02
CA HIS A 156 2.05 7.69 14.44
C HIS A 156 3.41 7.47 15.11
N MET A 157 4.31 6.74 14.45
CA MET A 157 5.68 6.48 14.92
C MET A 157 6.50 7.78 14.98
N LEU A 158 6.45 8.61 13.94
CA LEU A 158 7.14 9.91 13.92
C LEU A 158 6.65 10.83 15.03
N ARG A 159 5.33 10.99 15.17
CA ARG A 159 4.72 11.81 16.22
C ARG A 159 5.15 11.31 17.60
N THR A 160 5.08 10.01 17.86
CA THR A 160 5.43 9.43 19.16
C THR A 160 6.93 9.60 19.48
N TYR A 161 7.79 9.54 18.46
CA TYR A 161 9.22 9.85 18.58
C TYR A 161 9.46 11.32 18.96
N PHE A 162 8.96 12.26 18.14
CA PHE A 162 9.23 13.70 18.31
C PHE A 162 8.62 14.28 19.59
N THR A 163 7.46 13.76 20.02
CA THR A 163 6.83 14.11 21.31
C THR A 163 7.46 13.42 22.51
N GLY A 164 8.38 12.47 22.32
CA GLY A 164 9.00 11.69 23.40
C GLY A 164 8.01 10.81 24.15
N SER A 165 6.89 10.43 23.52
CA SER A 165 5.81 9.67 24.14
C SER A 165 6.23 8.23 24.52
N TYR A 166 7.33 7.73 23.96
CA TYR A 166 7.90 6.42 24.28
C TYR A 166 8.67 6.39 25.63
N LYS A 167 8.99 7.55 26.21
CA LYS A 167 9.83 7.64 27.41
C LYS A 167 9.10 7.19 28.68
N GLY A 168 9.90 6.85 29.69
CA GLY A 168 9.43 6.45 31.02
C GLY A 168 8.75 5.07 30.98
N PRO A 169 7.57 4.90 31.59
CA PRO A 169 6.93 3.59 31.70
C PRO A 169 6.40 3.07 30.34
N ARG A 170 6.40 3.90 29.29
CA ARG A 170 5.83 3.58 27.96
C ARG A 170 6.83 2.93 27.01
N SER A 171 8.03 2.57 27.45
CA SER A 171 9.04 1.90 26.62
C SER A 171 8.55 0.58 26.04
N PHE A 172 7.78 -0.20 26.81
CA PHE A 172 7.17 -1.42 26.32
C PHE A 172 6.03 -1.14 25.31
N THR A 173 5.24 -0.08 25.52
CA THR A 173 4.24 0.35 24.54
C THR A 173 4.89 0.72 23.21
N TRP A 174 6.06 1.38 23.25
CA TRP A 174 6.85 1.64 22.05
C TRP A 174 7.30 0.36 21.35
N LEU A 175 7.83 -0.63 22.08
CA LEU A 175 8.19 -1.94 21.50
C LEU A 175 6.99 -2.58 20.78
N THR A 176 5.82 -2.63 21.41
CA THR A 176 4.62 -3.18 20.76
C THR A 176 4.20 -2.37 19.53
N GLY A 177 4.43 -1.05 19.51
CA GLY A 177 4.21 -0.21 18.33
C GLY A 177 5.18 -0.51 17.19
N VAL A 178 6.47 -0.74 17.48
CA VAL A 178 7.46 -1.16 16.47
C VAL A 178 7.11 -2.54 15.89
N ILE A 179 6.65 -3.48 16.73
CA ILE A 179 6.17 -4.79 16.27
C ILE A 179 4.96 -4.63 15.35
N LEU A 180 3.99 -3.79 15.72
CA LEU A 180 2.82 -3.50 14.89
C LEU A 180 3.17 -2.80 13.57
N LEU A 181 4.19 -1.93 13.55
CA LEU A 181 4.72 -1.35 12.32
C LEU A 181 5.26 -2.44 11.38
N ALA A 182 6.06 -3.37 11.92
CA ALA A 182 6.59 -4.50 11.14
C ALA A 182 5.48 -5.43 10.62
N ILE A 183 4.47 -5.73 11.45
CA ILE A 183 3.31 -6.51 11.02
C ILE A 183 2.53 -5.79 9.92
N THR A 184 2.34 -4.46 10.03
CA THR A 184 1.65 -3.66 9.01
C THR A 184 2.39 -3.73 7.68
N ALA A 185 3.72 -3.54 7.69
CA ALA A 185 4.54 -3.68 6.50
C ALA A 185 4.45 -5.11 5.90
N TRP A 186 4.44 -6.14 6.73
CA TRP A 186 4.33 -7.53 6.26
C TRP A 186 2.94 -7.85 5.69
N LEU A 187 1.86 -7.34 6.29
CA LEU A 187 0.51 -7.44 5.74
C LEU A 187 0.42 -6.78 4.37
N SER A 188 0.97 -5.57 4.22
CA SER A 188 1.03 -4.89 2.92
C SER A 188 1.84 -5.68 1.89
N PHE A 189 3.01 -6.21 2.26
CA PHE A 189 3.84 -7.01 1.36
C PHE A 189 3.14 -8.31 0.90
N THR A 190 2.52 -9.03 1.84
CA THR A 190 1.84 -10.30 1.52
C THR A 190 0.56 -10.12 0.72
N GLY A 191 -0.20 -9.06 1.00
CA GLY A 191 -1.41 -8.71 0.24
C GLY A 191 -1.09 -8.21 -1.16
N TYR A 192 0.07 -7.56 -1.34
CA TYR A 192 0.49 -7.03 -2.63
C TYR A 192 0.60 -8.10 -3.71
N LEU A 193 0.98 -9.35 -3.36
CA LEU A 193 1.11 -10.47 -4.32
C LEU A 193 -0.23 -10.97 -4.87
N LEU A 194 -1.33 -10.79 -4.13
CA LEU A 194 -2.58 -11.51 -4.39
C LEU A 194 -3.25 -11.17 -5.73
N PRO A 195 -3.19 -9.94 -6.28
CA PRO A 195 -3.67 -9.63 -7.61
C PRO A 195 -3.08 -10.53 -8.70
N TRP A 196 -1.85 -11.01 -8.51
CA TRP A 196 -1.14 -11.86 -9.47
C TRP A 196 -0.97 -11.20 -10.86
N ASP A 197 -0.71 -9.90 -10.83
CA ASP A 197 -0.31 -9.10 -11.99
C ASP A 197 1.23 -8.96 -12.06
N GLN A 198 1.75 -8.42 -13.17
CA GLN A 198 3.18 -8.29 -13.41
C GLN A 198 3.91 -7.53 -12.29
N LEU A 199 3.47 -6.32 -11.97
CA LEU A 199 4.07 -5.53 -10.90
C LEU A 199 4.07 -6.25 -9.54
N SER A 200 2.97 -6.86 -9.13
CA SER A 200 2.90 -7.56 -7.85
C SER A 200 3.82 -8.77 -7.79
N TYR A 201 3.80 -9.60 -8.84
CA TYR A 201 4.61 -10.81 -8.92
C TYR A 201 6.11 -10.48 -8.85
N TRP A 202 6.57 -9.52 -9.65
CA TRP A 202 7.98 -9.18 -9.72
C TRP A 202 8.45 -8.37 -8.52
N ALA A 203 7.66 -7.43 -7.99
CA ALA A 203 8.00 -6.70 -6.77
C ALA A 203 8.20 -7.66 -5.58
N VAL A 204 7.34 -8.67 -5.44
CA VAL A 204 7.45 -9.67 -4.38
C VAL A 204 8.57 -10.67 -4.67
N THR A 205 8.82 -11.02 -5.94
CA THR A 205 9.99 -11.83 -6.32
C THR A 205 11.29 -11.14 -5.93
N VAL A 206 11.45 -9.85 -6.24
CA VAL A 206 12.60 -9.04 -5.82
C VAL A 206 12.69 -8.98 -4.29
N GLY A 207 11.59 -8.64 -3.60
CA GLY A 207 11.57 -8.54 -2.14
C GLY A 207 11.94 -9.86 -1.45
N THR A 208 11.46 -10.99 -1.97
CA THR A 208 11.81 -12.31 -1.43
C THR A 208 13.25 -12.70 -1.77
N SER A 209 13.81 -12.28 -2.91
CA SER A 209 15.20 -12.60 -3.30
C SER A 209 16.23 -12.03 -2.33
N ILE A 210 15.89 -10.96 -1.61
CA ILE A 210 16.74 -10.39 -0.55
C ILE A 210 17.07 -11.46 0.49
N THR A 211 16.13 -12.33 0.84
CA THR A 211 16.35 -13.40 1.83
C THR A 211 17.35 -14.46 1.34
N GLU A 212 17.47 -14.66 0.03
CA GLU A 212 18.39 -15.64 -0.57
C GLU A 212 19.86 -15.24 -0.39
N SER A 213 20.14 -13.93 -0.32
CA SER A 213 21.50 -13.38 -0.16
C SER A 213 22.20 -13.81 1.14
N GLY A 214 21.49 -14.39 2.10
CA GLY A 214 22.05 -14.90 3.35
C GLY A 214 22.93 -16.15 3.15
N PRO A 215 24.23 -16.13 3.52
CA PRO A 215 25.21 -17.15 3.08
C PRO A 215 25.01 -18.55 3.64
N ILE A 216 24.20 -18.74 4.69
CA ILE A 216 24.03 -20.04 5.37
C ILE A 216 22.59 -20.55 5.22
N VAL A 217 21.63 -19.75 5.66
CA VAL A 217 20.22 -20.15 5.72
C VAL A 217 19.36 -19.48 4.65
N GLY A 218 19.92 -18.53 3.89
CA GLY A 218 19.19 -17.69 2.95
C GLY A 218 18.46 -18.50 1.87
N PRO A 219 19.16 -19.34 1.09
CA PRO A 219 18.52 -20.16 0.06
C PRO A 219 17.44 -21.10 0.61
N THR A 220 17.67 -21.70 1.78
CA THR A 220 16.68 -22.57 2.42
C THR A 220 15.45 -21.78 2.90
N LEU A 221 15.66 -20.61 3.51
CA LEU A 221 14.58 -19.74 3.97
C LEU A 221 13.74 -19.22 2.80
N ASN A 222 14.39 -18.81 1.71
CA ASN A 222 13.74 -18.39 0.49
C ASN A 222 12.87 -19.52 -0.09
N LEU A 223 13.41 -20.74 -0.19
CA LEU A 223 12.67 -21.90 -0.68
C LEU A 223 11.49 -22.29 0.24
N VAL A 224 11.62 -22.14 1.56
CA VAL A 224 10.50 -22.35 2.49
C VAL A 224 9.40 -21.30 2.30
N MET A 225 9.81 -20.03 2.10
CA MET A 225 8.89 -18.91 1.93
C MET A 225 8.15 -18.99 0.58
N ARG A 226 8.86 -19.22 -0.53
CA ARG A 226 8.30 -19.33 -1.88
C ARG A 226 7.68 -20.70 -2.14
N GLY A 227 8.15 -21.75 -1.47
CA GLY A 227 7.74 -23.13 -1.69
C GLY A 227 8.37 -23.82 -2.89
N ALA A 228 9.16 -23.11 -3.68
CA ALA A 228 9.87 -23.53 -4.88
C ALA A 228 10.97 -22.47 -5.16
N PRO A 229 11.88 -22.69 -6.14
CA PRO A 229 12.85 -21.67 -6.55
C PRO A 229 12.18 -20.34 -6.94
N ASP A 230 11.10 -20.43 -7.71
CA ASP A 230 10.26 -19.31 -8.13
C ASP A 230 8.91 -19.32 -7.39
N ILE A 231 8.24 -18.17 -7.36
CA ILE A 231 6.92 -18.06 -6.74
C ILE A 231 5.89 -18.73 -7.64
N GLY A 232 5.55 -19.98 -7.35
CA GLY A 232 4.47 -20.69 -8.04
C GLY A 232 3.19 -20.79 -7.21
N MET A 233 2.37 -21.79 -7.52
CA MET A 233 1.14 -22.12 -6.79
C MET A 233 1.34 -22.24 -5.27
N GLY A 234 2.40 -22.94 -4.86
CA GLY A 234 2.72 -23.09 -3.44
C GLY A 234 3.09 -21.78 -2.78
N GLY A 235 3.72 -20.85 -3.50
CA GLY A 235 4.09 -19.53 -2.99
C GLY A 235 2.86 -18.67 -2.78
N LEU A 236 2.01 -18.57 -3.80
CA LEU A 236 0.76 -17.80 -3.74
C LEU A 236 -0.13 -18.24 -2.57
N LEU A 237 -0.34 -19.55 -2.40
CA LEU A 237 -1.16 -20.07 -1.30
C LEU A 237 -0.57 -19.70 0.08
N ARG A 238 0.75 -19.76 0.26
CA ARG A 238 1.40 -19.39 1.53
C ARG A 238 1.21 -17.90 1.83
N PHE A 239 1.44 -17.04 0.85
CA PHE A 239 1.25 -15.59 0.97
C PHE A 239 -0.20 -15.24 1.29
N TYR A 240 -1.16 -15.88 0.61
CA TYR A 240 -2.58 -15.76 0.90
C TYR A 240 -2.90 -16.14 2.35
N LEU A 241 -2.47 -17.31 2.84
CA LEU A 241 -2.72 -17.74 4.22
C LEU A 241 -2.05 -16.82 5.27
N GLN A 242 -0.86 -16.30 4.94
CA GLN A 242 -0.19 -15.32 5.79
C GLN A 242 -1.00 -14.03 5.89
N HIS A 243 -1.50 -13.54 4.75
CA HIS A 243 -2.21 -12.27 4.64
C HIS A 243 -3.61 -12.32 5.26
N VAL A 244 -4.38 -13.40 5.04
CA VAL A 244 -5.80 -13.46 5.43
C VAL A 244 -6.02 -14.06 6.83
N ILE A 245 -5.07 -14.84 7.36
CA ILE A 245 -5.22 -15.53 8.65
C ILE A 245 -4.09 -15.18 9.62
N LEU A 246 -2.85 -15.55 9.29
CA LEU A 246 -1.76 -15.55 10.28
C LEU A 246 -1.47 -14.15 10.82
N PHE A 247 -1.15 -13.21 9.93
CA PHE A 247 -0.75 -11.86 10.34
C PHE A 247 -1.91 -10.99 10.81
N PRO A 248 -3.16 -11.11 10.32
CA PRO A 248 -4.30 -10.44 10.94
C PRO A 248 -4.54 -10.91 12.38
N LEU A 249 -4.42 -12.20 12.68
CA LEU A 249 -4.57 -12.71 14.05
C LEU A 249 -3.43 -12.23 14.97
N ILE A 250 -2.20 -12.22 14.48
CA ILE A 250 -1.04 -11.66 15.21
C ILE A 250 -1.24 -10.15 15.43
N ALA A 251 -1.71 -9.41 14.43
CA ALA A 251 -2.06 -8.00 14.57
C ALA A 251 -3.14 -7.79 15.64
N ILE A 252 -4.23 -8.56 15.64
CA ILE A 252 -5.28 -8.48 16.67
C ILE A 252 -4.70 -8.69 18.08
N LEU A 253 -3.82 -9.69 18.24
CA LEU A 253 -3.15 -9.95 19.51
C LEU A 253 -2.32 -8.75 19.96
N PHE A 254 -1.44 -8.24 19.11
CA PHE A 254 -0.55 -7.12 19.47
C PHE A 254 -1.31 -5.79 19.60
N ILE A 255 -2.35 -5.53 18.80
CA ILE A 255 -3.26 -4.39 18.97
C ILE A 255 -3.92 -4.47 20.35
N SER A 256 -4.39 -5.65 20.75
CA SER A 256 -5.01 -5.85 22.08
C SER A 256 -4.03 -5.56 23.21
N ILE A 257 -2.80 -6.07 23.13
CA ILE A 257 -1.73 -5.78 24.10
C ILE A 257 -1.40 -4.29 24.12
N HIS A 258 -1.23 -3.68 22.95
CA HIS A 258 -0.89 -2.26 22.79
C HIS A 258 -1.96 -1.37 23.41
N TYR A 259 -3.24 -1.60 23.07
CA TYR A 259 -4.38 -0.88 23.63
C TYR A 259 -4.52 -1.09 25.12
N TYR A 260 -4.30 -2.31 25.63
CA TYR A 260 -4.33 -2.57 27.06
C TYR A 260 -3.30 -1.70 27.81
N LYS A 261 -2.05 -1.65 27.33
CA LYS A 261 -0.99 -0.83 27.95
C LYS A 261 -1.30 0.67 27.88
N VAL A 262 -1.76 1.15 26.73
CA VAL A 262 -2.17 2.56 26.56
C VAL A 262 -3.37 2.89 27.44
N SER A 263 -4.38 2.02 27.50
CA SER A 263 -5.65 2.32 28.15
C SER A 263 -5.62 2.11 29.66
N ARG A 264 -4.92 1.10 30.16
CA ARG A 264 -5.02 0.65 31.56
C ARG A 264 -3.84 1.06 32.41
N GLU A 265 -2.64 1.03 31.85
CA GLU A 265 -1.43 1.25 32.66
C GLU A 265 -0.90 2.67 32.55
N HIS A 266 -0.80 3.24 31.35
CA HIS A 266 -0.02 4.46 31.16
C HIS A 266 -0.81 5.68 30.67
N SER A 267 -2.06 5.48 30.24
CA SER A 267 -2.85 6.46 29.49
C SER A 267 -2.14 6.92 28.20
N ILE A 268 -2.87 7.63 27.34
CA ILE A 268 -2.26 8.49 26.32
C ILE A 268 -1.39 9.53 27.06
N SER A 269 -0.16 9.73 26.59
CA SER A 269 0.75 10.75 27.13
C SER A 269 0.10 12.13 27.08
N LEU A 270 0.26 12.92 28.14
CA LEU A 270 -0.08 14.34 28.08
C LEU A 270 0.92 15.07 27.18
N PRO A 271 0.55 16.22 26.59
CA PRO A 271 1.52 17.10 25.97
C PRO A 271 2.65 17.42 26.95
N ALA A 272 3.91 17.37 26.50
CA ALA A 272 5.07 17.55 27.38
C ALA A 272 5.05 18.89 28.13
N VAL A 273 4.55 19.94 27.47
CA VAL A 273 4.30 21.28 28.04
C VAL A 273 3.38 21.22 29.26
N VAL A 274 2.37 20.35 29.26
CA VAL A 274 1.40 20.22 30.36
C VAL A 274 1.95 19.40 31.52
N GLU A 275 2.76 18.38 31.22
CA GLU A 275 3.28 17.46 32.24
C GLU A 275 4.55 17.99 32.94
N GLU A 276 5.42 18.71 32.22
CA GLU A 276 6.76 19.08 32.70
C GLU A 276 6.95 20.56 33.03
N LEU A 277 6.17 21.47 32.43
CA LEU A 277 6.28 22.90 32.75
C LEU A 277 5.41 23.27 33.95
N GLU A 278 5.87 24.27 34.69
CA GLU A 278 5.10 24.88 35.77
C GLU A 278 4.00 25.76 35.19
N LEU A 279 2.80 25.20 35.09
CA LEU A 279 1.60 25.90 34.66
C LEU A 279 0.85 26.46 35.88
N PRO A 280 0.14 27.59 35.73
CA PRO A 280 -0.84 28.05 36.71
C PRO A 280 -1.81 26.94 37.14
N ALA A 281 -2.16 26.91 38.43
CA ALA A 281 -2.91 25.79 39.03
C ALA A 281 -4.31 25.61 38.41
N ASP A 282 -4.96 26.70 38.02
CA ASP A 282 -6.22 26.75 37.28
C ASP A 282 -6.10 26.02 35.93
N LYS A 283 -5.08 26.34 35.13
CA LYS A 283 -4.84 25.68 33.84
C LYS A 283 -4.49 24.21 34.01
N LYS A 284 -3.67 23.86 35.00
CA LYS A 284 -3.32 22.46 35.28
C LYS A 284 -4.55 21.65 35.68
N LYS A 285 -5.48 22.23 36.44
CA LYS A 285 -6.76 21.60 36.79
C LYS A 285 -7.65 21.43 35.56
N GLU A 286 -7.72 22.43 34.70
CA GLU A 286 -8.47 22.36 33.44
C GLU A 286 -7.93 21.24 32.52
N TYR A 287 -6.62 21.20 32.28
CA TYR A 287 -6.01 20.21 31.39
C TYR A 287 -6.12 18.76 31.90
N ASN A 288 -6.18 18.59 33.23
CA ASN A 288 -6.40 17.30 33.87
C ASN A 288 -7.89 16.99 34.14
N ARG A 289 -8.80 17.83 33.65
CA ARG A 289 -10.24 17.56 33.70
C ARG A 289 -10.51 16.23 32.98
N ARG A 290 -11.37 15.42 33.59
CA ARG A 290 -11.75 14.11 33.05
C ARG A 290 -12.78 14.30 31.94
N ILE A 291 -12.52 13.67 30.80
CA ILE A 291 -13.45 13.51 29.68
C ILE A 291 -13.87 12.04 29.66
N ASP A 292 -15.16 11.77 29.78
CA ASP A 292 -15.68 10.41 29.79
C ASP A 292 -15.55 9.79 28.40
N LEU A 293 -15.32 8.47 28.34
CA LEU A 293 -15.35 7.73 27.07
C LEU A 293 -16.72 7.88 26.38
N ILE A 294 -17.79 7.75 27.17
CA ILE A 294 -19.17 7.88 26.72
C ILE A 294 -19.83 9.01 27.52
N PRO A 295 -20.40 10.05 26.87
CA PRO A 295 -20.59 10.19 25.42
C PRO A 295 -19.48 10.94 24.69
N ASP A 296 -18.64 11.69 25.41
CA ASP A 296 -17.83 12.76 24.84
C ASP A 296 -16.83 12.24 23.81
N LEU A 297 -16.02 11.24 24.19
CA LEU A 297 -15.00 10.71 23.28
C LEU A 297 -15.60 9.84 22.17
N LEU A 298 -16.57 8.99 22.49
CA LEU A 298 -17.22 8.09 21.53
C LEU A 298 -17.92 8.87 20.42
N SER A 299 -18.64 9.95 20.75
CA SER A 299 -19.32 10.78 19.75
C SER A 299 -18.32 11.42 18.78
N HIS A 300 -17.19 11.91 19.29
CA HIS A 300 -16.10 12.45 18.47
C HIS A 300 -15.45 11.36 17.59
N GLU A 301 -15.25 10.15 18.10
CA GLU A 301 -14.71 9.03 17.31
C GLU A 301 -15.68 8.56 16.22
N ILE A 302 -16.99 8.50 16.50
CA ILE A 302 -18.02 8.20 15.49
C ILE A 302 -18.03 9.27 14.40
N PHE A 303 -17.91 10.55 14.78
CA PHE A 303 -17.77 11.64 13.82
C PHE A 303 -16.54 11.44 12.92
N LEU A 304 -15.37 11.12 13.49
CA LEU A 304 -14.15 10.88 12.73
C LEU A 304 -14.23 9.63 11.83
N ILE A 305 -14.88 8.56 12.28
CA ILE A 305 -15.14 7.36 11.46
C ILE A 305 -16.03 7.72 10.27
N THR A 306 -17.14 8.42 10.54
CA THR A 306 -18.07 8.86 9.48
C THR A 306 -17.37 9.76 8.49
N LEU A 307 -16.56 10.71 8.97
CA LEU A 307 -15.77 11.60 8.13
C LEU A 307 -14.71 10.83 7.32
N GLY A 308 -14.00 9.87 7.94
CA GLY A 308 -13.00 9.05 7.25
C GLY A 308 -13.60 8.22 6.13
N ILE A 309 -14.72 7.53 6.40
CA ILE A 309 -15.48 6.79 5.39
C ILE A 309 -15.97 7.73 4.29
N PHE A 310 -16.54 8.89 4.65
CA PHE A 310 -17.01 9.88 3.69
C PHE A 310 -15.87 10.37 2.77
N VAL A 311 -14.70 10.69 3.33
CA VAL A 311 -13.53 11.12 2.54
C VAL A 311 -13.06 10.00 1.60
N MET A 312 -12.98 8.75 2.07
CA MET A 312 -12.65 7.62 1.19
C MET A 312 -13.65 7.50 0.04
N LEU A 313 -14.95 7.55 0.33
CA LEU A 313 -15.99 7.46 -0.71
C LEU A 313 -15.93 8.63 -1.69
N VAL A 314 -15.61 9.85 -1.23
CA VAL A 314 -15.40 11.02 -2.11
C VAL A 314 -14.21 10.80 -3.04
N ILE A 315 -13.07 10.33 -2.52
CA ILE A 315 -11.88 10.03 -3.33
C ILE A 315 -12.22 9.03 -4.44
N LEU A 316 -12.95 7.96 -4.10
CA LEU A 316 -13.34 6.92 -5.06
C LEU A 316 -14.41 7.39 -6.04
N TYR A 317 -15.40 8.17 -5.57
CA TYR A 317 -16.46 8.72 -6.42
C TYR A 317 -15.89 9.66 -7.49
N PHE A 318 -14.95 10.53 -7.13
CA PHE A 318 -14.26 11.42 -8.08
C PHE A 318 -13.14 10.74 -8.86
N ARG A 319 -12.96 9.42 -8.72
CA ARG A 319 -11.93 8.63 -9.41
C ARG A 319 -10.51 9.19 -9.21
N TRP A 320 -10.25 9.85 -8.08
CA TRP A 320 -8.90 10.32 -7.70
C TRP A 320 -7.99 9.17 -7.27
N PHE A 321 -8.58 8.01 -6.98
CA PHE A 321 -7.87 6.78 -6.72
C PHE A 321 -8.67 5.61 -7.31
N HIS A 322 -7.95 4.67 -7.90
CA HIS A 322 -8.44 3.36 -8.30
C HIS A 322 -7.32 2.36 -8.03
N SER A 323 -7.66 1.15 -7.59
CA SER A 323 -6.67 0.13 -7.32
C SER A 323 -6.06 -0.32 -8.65
N PRO A 324 -4.74 -0.14 -8.87
CA PRO A 324 -4.11 -0.54 -10.12
C PRO A 324 -4.19 -2.06 -10.28
N LEU A 325 -4.40 -2.53 -11.51
CA LEU A 325 -4.29 -3.93 -11.90
C LEU A 325 -3.54 -3.96 -13.23
N GLU A 326 -2.36 -4.57 -13.24
CA GLU A 326 -1.58 -4.68 -14.47
C GLU A 326 -1.93 -5.95 -15.24
N THR A 327 -1.17 -6.28 -16.28
CA THR A 327 -1.37 -7.51 -17.04
C THR A 327 -1.08 -8.74 -16.18
N HIS A 328 -1.68 -9.88 -16.54
CA HIS A 328 -1.45 -11.15 -15.87
C HIS A 328 0.05 -11.46 -15.76
N ALA A 329 0.49 -11.90 -14.57
CA ALA A 329 1.89 -12.18 -14.33
C ALA A 329 2.46 -13.22 -15.31
N ASN A 330 3.55 -12.86 -15.98
CA ASN A 330 4.36 -13.76 -16.79
C ASN A 330 5.71 -13.97 -16.10
N PRO A 331 5.93 -15.13 -15.45
CA PRO A 331 7.20 -15.44 -14.79
C PRO A 331 8.42 -15.48 -15.72
N GLN A 332 8.22 -15.52 -17.04
CA GLN A 332 9.29 -15.57 -18.04
C GLN A 332 9.65 -14.19 -18.61
N SER A 333 8.87 -13.14 -18.29
CA SER A 333 9.13 -11.78 -18.76
C SER A 333 9.15 -10.81 -17.59
N THR A 334 10.31 -10.26 -17.29
CA THR A 334 10.47 -9.23 -16.24
C THR A 334 10.27 -7.85 -16.86
N PRO A 335 9.29 -7.06 -16.37
CA PRO A 335 9.07 -5.69 -16.78
C PRO A 335 10.28 -4.80 -16.50
N LEU A 336 10.62 -3.89 -17.42
CA LEU A 336 11.78 -2.99 -17.26
C LEU A 336 11.68 -2.13 -16.00
N ASP A 337 10.48 -1.60 -15.70
CA ASP A 337 10.25 -0.66 -14.62
C ASP A 337 9.58 -1.30 -13.40
N THR A 338 9.97 -2.53 -13.06
CA THR A 338 9.50 -3.20 -11.83
C THR A 338 9.80 -2.32 -10.61
N LYS A 339 8.74 -1.91 -9.90
CA LYS A 339 8.85 -0.96 -8.77
C LYS A 339 8.25 -1.51 -7.49
N ALA A 340 8.90 -1.22 -6.36
CA ALA A 340 8.28 -1.44 -5.06
C ALA A 340 7.13 -0.44 -4.85
N PRO A 341 6.11 -0.77 -4.04
CA PRO A 341 5.14 0.21 -3.60
C PRO A 341 5.83 1.33 -2.79
N TRP A 342 5.24 2.53 -2.75
CA TRP A 342 5.93 3.74 -2.29
C TRP A 342 6.50 3.66 -0.87
N TYR A 343 5.83 2.92 0.02
CA TYR A 343 6.28 2.72 1.39
C TYR A 343 7.49 1.77 1.52
N PHE A 344 7.93 1.16 0.41
CA PHE A 344 9.15 0.37 0.29
C PHE A 344 10.19 0.99 -0.64
N TRP A 345 9.95 2.17 -1.22
CA TRP A 345 10.97 2.84 -2.05
C TRP A 345 12.27 3.07 -1.29
N TRP A 346 12.23 3.41 0.00
CA TRP A 346 13.45 3.56 0.80
C TRP A 346 14.29 2.26 0.84
N LEU A 347 13.65 1.09 0.83
CA LEU A 347 14.35 -0.19 0.79
C LEU A 347 14.92 -0.44 -0.60
N GLN A 348 14.15 -0.17 -1.66
CA GLN A 348 14.63 -0.25 -3.05
C GLN A 348 15.81 0.68 -3.30
N GLY A 349 15.75 1.92 -2.85
CA GLY A 349 16.85 2.89 -2.98
C GLY A 349 18.08 2.48 -2.18
N MET A 350 17.90 1.85 -1.02
CA MET A 350 19.02 1.31 -0.25
C MET A 350 19.73 0.17 -0.98
N LEU A 351 19.01 -0.69 -1.71
CA LEU A 351 19.59 -1.76 -2.51
C LEU A 351 20.43 -1.24 -3.69
N LYS A 352 20.20 0.00 -4.14
CA LYS A 352 21.04 0.68 -5.14
C LYS A 352 22.34 1.25 -4.55
N VAL A 353 22.49 1.29 -3.23
CA VAL A 353 23.72 1.73 -2.57
C VAL A 353 24.68 0.56 -2.45
N ASP A 354 25.86 0.68 -3.03
CA ASP A 354 26.94 -0.28 -2.82
C ASP A 354 27.76 0.08 -1.57
N PRO A 355 27.61 -0.65 -0.44
CA PRO A 355 28.37 -0.36 0.77
C PRO A 355 29.87 -0.60 0.59
N ALA A 356 30.26 -1.51 -0.30
CA ALA A 356 31.65 -1.83 -0.50
C ALA A 356 32.40 -0.67 -1.16
N SER A 357 31.88 -0.11 -2.25
CA SER A 357 32.48 1.08 -2.89
C SER A 357 32.60 2.27 -1.93
N ILE A 358 31.66 2.46 -1.00
CA ILE A 358 31.77 3.51 0.02
C ILE A 358 32.95 3.24 0.96
N ILE A 359 33.12 2.02 1.45
CA ILE A 359 34.24 1.68 2.34
C ILE A 359 35.57 1.76 1.59
N GLU A 360 35.62 1.22 0.37
CA GLU A 360 36.80 1.24 -0.49
C GLU A 360 37.25 2.66 -0.80
N SER A 361 36.32 3.55 -1.17
CA SER A 361 36.62 4.96 -1.47
C SER A 361 37.09 5.76 -0.25
N LEU A 362 36.69 5.36 0.97
CA LEU A 362 37.17 6.00 2.20
C LEU A 362 38.51 5.44 2.68
N VAL A 363 38.74 4.13 2.52
CA VAL A 363 39.87 3.41 3.11
C VAL A 363 41.07 3.33 2.17
N ASN A 364 40.86 3.03 0.88
CA ASN A 364 41.96 2.82 -0.07
C ASN A 364 42.86 4.06 -0.26
N PRO A 365 42.35 5.31 -0.27
CA PRO A 365 43.21 6.50 -0.33
C PRO A 365 44.14 6.68 0.86
N ILE A 366 43.81 6.08 2.02
CA ILE A 366 44.64 6.12 3.23
C ILE A 366 45.59 4.93 3.27
N LEU A 367 45.08 3.74 2.94
CA LEU A 367 45.79 2.48 3.09
C LEU A 367 46.87 2.27 2.02
N HIS A 368 46.57 2.61 0.77
CA HIS A 368 47.45 2.35 -0.36
C HIS A 368 48.78 3.13 -0.28
N PRO A 369 48.80 4.44 0.07
CA PRO A 369 50.07 5.14 0.29
C PRO A 369 50.84 4.61 1.51
N LEU A 370 50.13 4.29 2.60
CA LEU A 370 50.73 3.82 3.85
C LEU A 370 51.44 2.47 3.68
N LEU A 371 50.82 1.51 2.99
CA LEU A 371 51.40 0.19 2.72
C LEU A 371 52.47 0.26 1.63
N GLY A 372 52.32 1.17 0.66
CA GLY A 372 53.34 1.46 -0.35
C GLY A 372 54.68 1.90 0.26
N LEU A 373 54.69 2.54 1.43
CA LEU A 373 55.93 2.87 2.18
C LEU A 373 56.72 1.62 2.60
N PHE A 374 56.05 0.47 2.74
CA PHE A 374 56.66 -0.80 3.08
C PHE A 374 56.85 -1.72 1.85
N GLY A 375 56.64 -1.19 0.63
CA GLY A 375 56.73 -1.97 -0.61
C GLY A 375 55.59 -2.97 -0.79
N VAL A 376 54.47 -2.79 -0.09
CA VAL A 376 53.30 -3.66 -0.18
C VAL A 376 52.24 -2.96 -1.04
N ASP A 377 51.92 -3.55 -2.19
CA ASP A 377 50.81 -3.13 -3.04
C ASP A 377 49.56 -3.92 -2.65
N PHE A 378 48.61 -3.25 -2.00
CA PHE A 378 47.38 -3.86 -1.48
C PHE A 378 46.22 -2.88 -1.61
N THR A 379 45.15 -3.33 -2.27
CA THR A 379 43.86 -2.67 -2.34
C THR A 379 42.82 -3.50 -1.60
N LEU A 380 42.02 -2.86 -0.75
CA LEU A 380 40.85 -3.52 -0.17
C LEU A 380 39.79 -3.65 -1.26
N GLU A 381 39.37 -4.88 -1.55
CA GLU A 381 38.28 -5.20 -2.49
C GLU A 381 37.13 -5.87 -1.71
N LEU A 382 36.43 -5.06 -0.93
CA LEU A 382 35.32 -5.50 -0.12
C LEU A 382 34.10 -5.87 -0.97
N SER A 383 34.02 -5.33 -2.19
CA SER A 383 32.97 -5.59 -3.19
C SER A 383 32.91 -7.05 -3.64
N LYS A 384 34.00 -7.81 -3.49
CA LYS A 384 34.04 -9.25 -3.75
C LYS A 384 33.51 -10.10 -2.58
N ILE A 385 33.33 -9.51 -1.39
CA ILE A 385 33.01 -10.22 -0.14
C ILE A 385 31.65 -9.79 0.41
N LEU A 386 31.33 -8.49 0.32
CA LEU A 386 30.08 -7.92 0.81
C LEU A 386 29.16 -7.61 -0.37
N ASP A 387 28.27 -8.55 -0.67
CA ASP A 387 27.18 -8.32 -1.60
C ASP A 387 26.24 -7.22 -1.06
N SER A 388 25.89 -6.25 -1.91
CA SER A 388 25.02 -5.13 -1.55
C SER A 388 23.63 -5.62 -1.14
N LYS A 389 23.10 -6.66 -1.81
CA LYS A 389 21.79 -7.24 -1.45
C LYS A 389 21.84 -7.89 -0.07
N PHE A 390 22.93 -8.59 0.27
CA PHE A 390 23.14 -9.15 1.60
C PHE A 390 23.22 -8.07 2.68
N VAL A 391 24.07 -7.06 2.51
CA VAL A 391 24.28 -6.05 3.55
C VAL A 391 23.08 -5.11 3.64
N MET A 392 22.71 -4.45 2.54
CA MET A 392 21.66 -3.43 2.53
C MET A 392 20.26 -4.02 2.59
N GLY A 393 20.05 -5.20 2.01
CA GLY A 393 18.74 -5.85 2.01
C GLY A 393 18.46 -6.69 3.26
N LEU A 394 19.44 -7.47 3.73
CA LEU A 394 19.22 -8.44 4.81
C LEU A 394 19.73 -7.99 6.17
N ILE A 395 20.88 -7.30 6.26
CA ILE A 395 21.47 -6.90 7.55
C ILE A 395 20.93 -5.56 8.03
N VAL A 396 20.95 -4.53 7.17
CA VAL A 396 20.62 -3.17 7.57
C VAL A 396 19.17 -3.04 8.08
N PRO A 397 18.12 -3.55 7.41
CA PRO A 397 16.75 -3.33 7.87
C PRO A 397 16.47 -3.91 9.27
N PRO A 398 16.89 -5.13 9.63
CA PRO A 398 16.81 -5.61 11.01
C PRO A 398 17.60 -4.76 12.01
N VAL A 399 18.80 -4.28 11.64
CA VAL A 399 19.57 -3.35 12.48
C VAL A 399 18.79 -2.07 12.73
N LEU A 400 18.14 -1.51 11.72
CA LEU A 400 17.28 -0.34 11.87
C LEU A 400 16.10 -0.60 12.81
N VAL A 401 15.47 -1.77 12.71
CA VAL A 401 14.41 -2.18 13.64
C VAL A 401 14.94 -2.28 15.08
N VAL A 402 16.11 -2.89 15.28
CA VAL A 402 16.75 -2.96 16.60
C VAL A 402 17.09 -1.57 17.15
N LEU A 403 17.59 -0.67 16.29
CA LEU A 403 17.83 0.73 16.66
C LEU A 403 16.53 1.42 17.08
N LEU A 404 15.45 1.25 16.31
CA LEU A 404 14.12 1.76 16.65
C LEU A 404 13.64 1.23 18.00
N VAL A 405 13.73 -0.08 18.25
CA VAL A 405 13.38 -0.70 19.55
C VAL A 405 14.22 -0.10 20.68
N SER A 406 15.48 0.22 20.40
CA SER A 406 16.45 0.70 21.40
C SER A 406 16.31 2.18 21.73
N ILE A 407 15.52 2.96 20.98
CA ILE A 407 15.36 4.41 21.16
C ILE A 407 15.07 4.84 22.62
N PRO A 408 14.16 4.19 23.37
CA PRO A 408 13.89 4.55 24.77
C PRO A 408 15.11 4.42 25.69
N TYR A 409 16.08 3.58 25.34
CA TYR A 409 17.29 3.30 26.12
C TYR A 409 18.48 4.16 25.67
N ILE A 410 18.48 4.58 24.40
CA ILE A 410 19.48 5.49 23.83
C ILE A 410 19.18 6.93 24.27
N ASP A 411 17.93 7.38 24.16
CA ASP A 411 17.54 8.73 24.59
C ASP A 411 17.27 8.77 26.11
N LYS A 412 18.35 8.89 26.87
CA LYS A 412 18.36 8.92 28.35
C LYS A 412 17.86 10.25 28.97
N ASN A 413 17.59 11.27 28.16
CA ASN A 413 17.14 12.56 28.69
C ASN A 413 15.80 12.41 29.44
N PRO A 414 15.67 12.84 30.70
CA PRO A 414 14.42 12.65 31.44
C PRO A 414 13.27 13.52 30.91
N SER A 415 13.56 14.66 30.29
CA SER A 415 12.55 15.54 29.71
C SER A 415 12.03 14.98 28.38
N ARG A 416 10.76 15.22 28.06
CA ARG A 416 10.15 14.91 26.75
C ARG A 416 9.99 16.16 25.88
N LEU A 417 10.17 17.36 26.45
CA LEU A 417 10.14 18.62 25.71
C LEU A 417 11.15 18.60 24.56
N SER A 418 10.69 18.86 23.34
CA SER A 418 11.53 18.82 22.14
C SER A 418 12.70 19.81 22.23
N SER A 419 12.49 21.00 22.82
CA SER A 419 13.54 22.00 23.05
C SER A 419 14.66 21.53 23.98
N LYS A 420 14.37 20.59 24.88
CA LYS A 420 15.37 20.02 25.80
C LYS A 420 16.06 18.78 25.24
N ARG A 421 15.69 18.32 24.04
CA ARG A 421 16.21 17.10 23.39
C ARG A 421 16.83 17.37 22.01
N PRO A 422 17.71 18.38 21.84
CA PRO A 422 18.19 18.79 20.53
C PRO A 422 18.85 17.65 19.74
N PHE A 423 19.63 16.79 20.40
CA PHE A 423 20.27 15.64 19.75
C PHE A 423 19.26 14.60 19.24
N ALA A 424 18.24 14.25 20.02
CA ALA A 424 17.22 13.29 19.58
C ALA A 424 16.36 13.89 18.45
N ILE A 425 16.04 15.17 18.53
CA ILE A 425 15.30 15.86 17.46
C ILE A 425 16.14 15.92 16.18
N ALA A 426 17.41 16.33 16.26
CA ALA A 426 18.32 16.36 15.13
C ALA A 426 18.48 14.97 14.50
N TRP A 427 18.72 13.93 15.30
CA TRP A 427 18.76 12.55 14.81
C TRP A 427 17.48 12.15 14.09
N GLY A 428 16.31 12.43 14.68
CA GLY A 428 15.03 12.09 14.06
C GLY A 428 14.79 12.82 12.74
N LEU A 429 15.19 14.09 12.65
CA LEU A 429 15.09 14.86 11.41
C LEU A 429 16.07 14.35 10.35
N SER A 430 17.32 14.05 10.73
CA SER A 430 18.29 13.41 9.84
C SER A 430 17.78 12.05 9.35
N TRP A 431 17.15 11.27 10.21
CA TRP A 431 16.54 10.00 9.85
C TRP A 431 15.40 10.18 8.83
N VAL A 432 14.50 11.14 9.04
CA VAL A 432 13.43 11.46 8.07
C VAL A 432 14.04 11.88 6.74
N PHE A 433 15.08 12.73 6.75
CA PHE A 433 15.78 13.14 5.54
C PHE A 433 16.42 11.95 4.80
N ILE A 434 17.10 11.06 5.51
CA ILE A 434 17.68 9.83 4.94
C ILE A 434 16.58 8.96 4.31
N MET A 435 15.46 8.75 5.00
CA MET A 435 14.35 7.95 4.45
C MET A 435 13.76 8.59 3.20
N LEU A 436 13.64 9.92 3.15
CA LEU A 436 13.18 10.65 1.96
C LEU A 436 14.20 10.55 0.81
N ALA A 437 15.49 10.71 1.10
CA ALA A 437 16.55 10.56 0.12
C ALA A 437 16.59 9.14 -0.46
N LEU A 438 16.54 8.12 0.39
CA LEU A 438 16.46 6.71 -0.03
C LEU A 438 15.17 6.43 -0.81
N SER A 439 14.03 7.02 -0.42
CA SER A 439 12.78 6.86 -1.17
C SER A 439 12.86 7.48 -2.56
N TYR A 440 13.51 8.66 -2.68
CA TYR A 440 13.79 9.28 -3.97
C TYR A 440 14.73 8.42 -4.82
N MET A 441 15.79 7.87 -4.22
CA MET A 441 16.70 6.93 -4.88
C MET A 441 15.99 5.63 -5.32
N GLY A 442 14.96 5.25 -4.58
CA GLY A 442 14.12 4.08 -4.86
C GLY A 442 13.15 4.25 -6.00
N LEU A 443 12.98 5.46 -6.55
CA LEU A 443 12.16 5.66 -7.74
C LEU A 443 12.73 4.83 -8.90
N PRO A 444 11.88 4.28 -9.79
CA PRO A 444 12.31 3.48 -10.93
C PRO A 444 13.31 4.27 -11.79
N GLU A 445 12.97 5.51 -12.13
CA GLU A 445 13.78 6.40 -12.96
C GLU A 445 15.14 6.78 -12.37
N TYR A 446 15.33 6.60 -11.06
CA TYR A 446 16.55 7.04 -10.41
C TYR A 446 17.72 6.10 -10.72
N GLY A 447 18.72 6.61 -11.45
CA GLY A 447 19.96 5.88 -11.75
C GLY A 447 19.81 4.78 -12.80
N ILE A 448 18.73 4.77 -13.58
CA ILE A 448 18.55 3.84 -14.70
C ILE A 448 19.02 4.50 -16.01
N GLU A 449 20.00 3.85 -16.65
CA GLU A 449 20.42 4.07 -18.04
C GLU A 449 19.86 2.95 -18.93
N THR A 450 18.54 2.76 -18.99
CA THR A 450 17.95 1.90 -20.03
C THR A 450 18.30 2.50 -21.38
N PRO A 451 18.85 1.74 -22.35
CA PRO A 451 19.09 2.25 -23.69
C PRO A 451 17.84 2.92 -24.24
N ALA A 452 17.99 4.12 -24.81
CA ALA A 452 16.85 4.91 -25.27
C ALA A 452 15.98 4.14 -26.27
N ALA A 453 16.61 3.30 -27.11
CA ALA A 453 15.92 2.40 -28.03
C ALA A 453 14.96 1.43 -27.32
N THR A 454 15.41 0.80 -26.23
CA THR A 454 14.59 -0.12 -25.43
C THR A 454 13.41 0.61 -24.80
N ARG A 455 13.65 1.78 -24.21
CA ARG A 455 12.61 2.58 -23.56
C ARG A 455 11.54 3.05 -24.56
N VAL A 456 11.94 3.56 -25.72
CA VAL A 456 11.01 4.08 -26.72
C VAL A 456 10.16 2.96 -27.34
N ILE A 457 10.72 1.76 -27.56
CA ILE A 457 9.94 0.61 -28.02
C ILE A 457 8.94 0.13 -26.95
N GLN A 458 9.36 0.10 -25.68
CA GLN A 458 8.45 -0.29 -24.60
C GLN A 458 7.37 0.76 -24.33
N ASP A 459 7.64 2.05 -24.52
CA ASP A 459 6.63 3.09 -24.41
C ASP A 459 5.49 2.95 -25.44
N LEU A 460 5.70 2.24 -26.56
CA LEU A 460 4.66 2.00 -27.56
C LEU A 460 3.62 0.97 -27.10
N ALA A 461 4.09 -0.08 -26.46
CA ALA A 461 3.28 -1.18 -25.97
C ALA A 461 4.00 -1.74 -24.73
N PRO A 462 3.86 -1.09 -23.58
CA PRO A 462 4.54 -1.52 -22.38
C PRO A 462 4.02 -2.91 -22.01
N GLU A 463 4.91 -3.74 -21.46
CA GLU A 463 4.52 -5.06 -20.95
C GLU A 463 3.41 -4.90 -19.87
N GLU A 464 3.50 -3.81 -19.11
CA GLU A 464 2.58 -3.38 -18.05
C GLU A 464 1.75 -2.15 -18.49
N GLY A 465 0.42 -2.22 -18.44
CA GLY A 465 -0.48 -1.09 -18.71
C GLY A 465 -0.95 -0.93 -20.16
N GLU A 466 -1.71 0.14 -20.45
CA GLU A 466 -2.19 0.48 -21.80
C GLU A 466 -1.13 1.27 -22.55
N GLY A 467 -0.62 0.69 -23.65
CA GLY A 467 0.26 1.38 -24.58
C GLY A 467 -0.51 2.01 -25.73
N PRO A 468 0.02 3.09 -26.33
CA PRO A 468 -0.55 3.71 -27.51
C PRO A 468 -0.88 2.71 -28.63
N LEU A 469 -0.05 1.68 -28.82
CA LEU A 469 -0.27 0.64 -29.85
C LEU A 469 -1.50 -0.24 -29.57
N ARG A 470 -1.89 -0.41 -28.29
CA ARG A 470 -3.06 -1.21 -27.90
C ARG A 470 -4.37 -0.46 -28.16
N GLU A 471 -4.35 0.88 -28.19
CA GLU A 471 -5.51 1.73 -28.48
C GLU A 471 -5.85 1.79 -29.99
N VAL A 472 -4.93 1.40 -30.87
CA VAL A 472 -5.17 1.43 -32.32
C VAL A 472 -6.30 0.45 -32.66
N PRO A 473 -7.28 0.80 -33.50
CA PRO A 473 -8.30 -0.14 -33.96
C PRO A 473 -7.72 -1.31 -34.78
N TYR A 474 -8.26 -2.52 -34.64
CA TYR A 474 -7.79 -3.68 -35.41
C TYR A 474 -7.92 -3.48 -36.93
N ALA A 475 -8.99 -2.79 -37.36
CA ALA A 475 -9.19 -2.44 -38.77
C ALA A 475 -8.01 -1.64 -39.35
N GLU A 476 -7.40 -0.74 -38.57
CA GLU A 476 -6.22 0.01 -38.98
C GLU A 476 -5.00 -0.89 -39.08
N LEU A 477 -4.76 -1.72 -38.07
CA LEU A 477 -3.60 -2.64 -38.05
C LEU A 477 -3.63 -3.67 -39.16
N SER A 478 -4.81 -4.21 -39.48
CA SER A 478 -4.96 -5.25 -40.51
C SER A 478 -4.74 -4.73 -41.94
N GLN A 479 -5.00 -3.44 -42.18
CA GLN A 479 -4.83 -2.79 -43.48
C GLN A 479 -3.46 -2.12 -43.65
N ALA A 480 -2.78 -1.82 -42.55
CA ALA A 480 -1.45 -1.22 -42.52
C ALA A 480 -0.32 -2.26 -42.67
N GLN A 481 -0.43 -3.24 -43.57
CA GLN A 481 0.61 -4.25 -43.72
C GLN A 481 1.81 -3.67 -44.51
N GLY A 482 3.00 -3.73 -43.92
CA GLY A 482 4.18 -3.12 -44.53
C GLY A 482 5.34 -2.94 -43.54
N ILE A 483 6.44 -2.39 -44.07
CA ILE A 483 7.58 -1.92 -43.29
C ILE A 483 7.52 -0.40 -43.34
N TYR A 484 7.52 0.23 -42.17
CA TYR A 484 7.42 1.68 -42.04
C TYR A 484 8.69 2.22 -41.40
N THR A 485 9.37 3.12 -42.09
CA THR A 485 10.65 3.70 -41.67
C THR A 485 10.41 5.01 -40.91
N VAL A 486 11.05 5.14 -39.76
CA VAL A 486 11.04 6.36 -38.94
C VAL A 486 11.68 7.50 -39.73
N GLY A 487 11.02 8.65 -39.79
CA GLY A 487 11.54 9.81 -40.54
C GLY A 487 11.07 9.89 -41.99
N GLU A 488 10.52 8.81 -42.57
CA GLU A 488 10.14 8.72 -43.99
C GLU A 488 8.63 8.56 -44.20
N ASP A 489 7.98 7.66 -43.47
CA ASP A 489 6.56 7.34 -43.65
C ASP A 489 5.65 8.15 -42.71
N TYR A 490 4.75 8.98 -43.26
CA TYR A 490 3.86 9.85 -42.48
C TYR A 490 2.40 9.85 -42.96
N GLY A 491 1.46 9.94 -42.02
CA GLY A 491 0.10 10.38 -42.31
C GLY A 491 -0.71 9.40 -43.17
N ARG A 492 -1.29 9.91 -44.27
CA ARG A 492 -2.23 9.15 -45.14
C ARG A 492 -1.57 7.99 -45.89
N ASP A 493 -0.25 7.85 -45.80
CA ASP A 493 0.54 6.86 -46.51
C ASP A 493 0.48 5.46 -45.87
N LEU A 494 0.11 5.35 -44.59
CA LEU A 494 0.05 4.06 -43.87
C LEU A 494 -1.11 3.15 -44.33
N CYS A 495 -2.25 3.73 -44.72
CA CYS A 495 -3.47 2.99 -45.10
C CYS A 495 -4.35 3.78 -46.09
N PRO A 496 -3.87 4.10 -47.30
CA PRO A 496 -4.57 5.02 -48.21
C PRO A 496 -5.96 4.54 -48.65
N GLY A 497 -6.24 3.23 -48.53
CA GLY A 497 -7.51 2.60 -48.94
C GLY A 497 -8.55 2.41 -47.82
N LEU A 498 -8.23 2.68 -46.55
CA LEU A 498 -9.17 2.48 -45.45
C LEU A 498 -10.13 3.66 -45.35
N ALA A 499 -11.42 3.42 -45.58
CA ALA A 499 -12.50 4.35 -45.27
C ALA A 499 -13.55 3.62 -44.42
N TYR A 500 -13.68 4.02 -43.16
CA TYR A 500 -14.53 3.34 -42.18
C TYR A 500 -15.22 4.34 -41.24
N GLN A 501 -16.39 3.95 -40.74
CA GLN A 501 -17.22 4.77 -39.86
C GLN A 501 -17.15 4.21 -38.43
N PRO A 502 -16.48 4.90 -37.47
CA PRO A 502 -16.31 4.39 -36.12
C PRO A 502 -17.61 4.34 -35.30
N ASP A 503 -18.59 5.19 -35.62
CA ASP A 503 -19.87 5.28 -34.92
C ASP A 503 -21.03 5.19 -35.92
N HIS A 504 -21.72 4.04 -35.95
CA HIS A 504 -22.86 3.79 -36.83
C HIS A 504 -24.01 4.79 -36.65
N ASN A 505 -24.09 5.51 -35.53
CA ASN A 505 -25.15 6.49 -35.25
C ASN A 505 -24.82 7.91 -35.72
N LYS A 506 -23.61 8.16 -36.26
CA LYS A 506 -23.16 9.48 -36.76
C LYS A 506 -22.59 9.38 -38.18
N PRO A 507 -23.44 9.47 -39.23
CA PRO A 507 -23.06 9.26 -40.63
C PRO A 507 -22.05 10.27 -41.19
N GLU A 508 -21.81 11.38 -40.49
CA GLU A 508 -20.81 12.40 -40.85
C GLU A 508 -19.36 12.04 -40.48
N ASN A 509 -19.12 11.01 -39.66
CA ASN A 509 -17.79 10.63 -39.17
C ASN A 509 -17.15 9.51 -40.00
N VAL A 510 -16.95 9.73 -41.30
CA VAL A 510 -16.14 8.83 -42.13
C VAL A 510 -14.67 9.15 -41.90
N VAL A 511 -13.93 8.19 -41.34
CA VAL A 511 -12.48 8.27 -41.15
C VAL A 511 -11.81 7.70 -42.39
N ILE A 512 -10.89 8.46 -42.99
CA ILE A 512 -10.09 8.05 -44.14
C ILE A 512 -8.63 7.92 -43.69
N GLY A 513 -8.02 6.76 -43.94
CA GLY A 513 -6.68 6.41 -43.50
C GLY A 513 -6.66 5.70 -42.14
N CYS A 514 -5.47 5.64 -41.53
CA CYS A 514 -5.24 5.07 -40.19
C CYS A 514 -4.75 6.15 -39.21
N PRO A 515 -5.62 7.06 -38.73
CA PRO A 515 -5.18 8.20 -37.92
C PRO A 515 -4.61 7.81 -36.57
N GLN A 516 -5.15 6.76 -35.94
CA GLN A 516 -4.71 6.29 -34.63
C GLN A 516 -3.34 5.62 -34.77
N LEU A 517 -3.16 4.76 -35.77
CA LEU A 517 -1.85 4.17 -36.07
C LEU A 517 -0.82 5.26 -36.43
N THR A 518 -1.23 6.27 -37.21
CA THR A 518 -0.40 7.43 -37.54
C THR A 518 0.04 8.17 -36.27
N ALA A 519 -0.86 8.40 -35.32
CA ALA A 519 -0.53 9.09 -34.08
C ALA A 519 0.51 8.30 -33.27
N VAL A 520 0.37 6.98 -33.17
CA VAL A 520 1.34 6.11 -32.50
C VAL A 520 2.71 6.16 -33.19
N PHE A 521 2.74 6.10 -34.52
CA PHE A 521 3.99 6.12 -35.28
C PHE A 521 4.68 7.49 -35.23
N ASN A 522 3.90 8.59 -35.26
CA ASN A 522 4.44 9.93 -35.08
C ASN A 522 5.05 10.08 -33.68
N GLN A 523 4.36 9.61 -32.65
CA GLN A 523 4.88 9.63 -31.27
C GLN A 523 6.15 8.79 -31.14
N PHE A 524 6.22 7.63 -31.80
CA PHE A 524 7.43 6.81 -31.85
C PHE A 524 8.60 7.54 -32.53
N SER A 525 8.33 8.12 -33.70
CA SER A 525 9.29 8.86 -34.50
C SER A 525 9.83 10.07 -33.75
N GLU A 526 8.96 10.87 -33.13
CA GLU A 526 9.35 12.04 -32.33
C GLU A 526 10.27 11.67 -31.17
N ARG A 527 9.96 10.57 -30.46
CA ARG A 527 10.78 10.10 -29.32
C ARG A 527 12.15 9.60 -29.77
N LEU A 528 12.23 8.87 -30.87
CA LEU A 528 13.51 8.38 -31.41
C LEU A 528 14.37 9.51 -31.96
N LEU A 529 13.79 10.42 -32.74
CA LEU A 529 14.51 11.59 -33.28
C LEU A 529 14.98 12.53 -32.15
N ALA A 530 14.19 12.68 -31.08
CA ALA A 530 14.64 13.41 -29.89
C ALA A 530 15.82 12.71 -29.19
N ALA A 531 15.81 11.38 -29.10
CA ALA A 531 16.91 10.61 -28.52
C ALA A 531 18.18 10.65 -29.39
N GLU A 532 18.04 10.68 -30.71
CA GLU A 532 19.15 10.90 -31.65
C GLU A 532 19.71 12.32 -31.51
N ALA A 533 18.86 13.35 -31.47
CA ALA A 533 19.27 14.75 -31.29
C ALA A 533 20.02 14.99 -29.97
N ASP A 534 19.63 14.28 -28.91
CA ASP A 534 20.30 14.31 -27.61
C ASP A 534 21.59 13.45 -27.56
N GLY A 535 21.98 12.83 -28.67
CA GLY A 535 23.18 11.99 -28.78
C GLY A 535 23.08 10.64 -28.08
N ARG A 536 21.88 10.21 -27.69
CA ARG A 536 21.64 8.93 -27.00
C ARG A 536 21.48 7.75 -27.95
N LEU A 537 21.10 8.02 -29.21
CA LEU A 537 21.00 7.04 -30.30
C LEU A 537 21.69 7.61 -31.56
N PRO A 538 23.03 7.67 -31.62
CA PRO A 538 23.72 8.09 -32.83
C PRO A 538 23.54 7.04 -33.94
N ASP A 539 23.56 7.51 -35.19
CA ASP A 539 23.36 6.69 -36.40
C ASP A 539 22.06 5.86 -36.36
N LEU A 540 20.97 6.50 -35.96
CA LEU A 540 19.67 5.87 -35.76
C LEU A 540 19.09 5.33 -37.07
N ALA A 541 18.73 4.05 -37.09
CA ALA A 541 17.87 3.46 -38.11
C ALA A 541 16.72 2.68 -37.44
N ALA A 542 15.49 3.14 -37.62
CA ALA A 542 14.34 2.54 -36.96
C ALA A 542 13.19 2.27 -37.93
N ARG A 543 12.52 1.13 -37.72
CA ARG A 543 11.41 0.66 -38.55
C ARG A 543 10.35 -0.06 -37.73
N ILE A 544 9.10 0.00 -38.17
CA ILE A 544 7.99 -0.77 -37.63
C ILE A 544 7.50 -1.72 -38.71
N ILE A 545 7.54 -3.02 -38.42
CA ILE A 545 7.11 -4.07 -39.33
C ILE A 545 5.71 -4.53 -38.90
N VAL A 546 4.72 -4.43 -39.78
CA VAL A 546 3.34 -4.84 -39.53
C VAL A 546 2.98 -5.96 -40.50
N GLU A 547 2.61 -7.12 -39.95
CA GLU A 547 2.33 -8.32 -40.73
C GLU A 547 1.06 -9.02 -40.24
N GLN A 548 0.28 -9.59 -41.16
CA GLN A 548 -0.78 -10.50 -40.78
C GLN A 548 -0.17 -11.84 -40.35
N PHE A 549 -0.31 -12.20 -39.07
CA PHE A 549 0.25 -13.45 -38.55
C PHE A 549 -0.71 -14.62 -38.75
N GLN A 550 -1.98 -14.43 -38.39
CA GLN A 550 -3.08 -15.39 -38.55
C GLN A 550 -4.40 -14.63 -38.82
N PRO A 551 -5.46 -15.26 -39.35
CA PRO A 551 -6.77 -14.61 -39.44
C PRO A 551 -7.20 -14.08 -38.07
N GLY A 552 -7.52 -12.79 -37.98
CA GLY A 552 -7.88 -12.14 -36.71
C GLY A 552 -6.70 -11.75 -35.81
N MET A 553 -5.43 -11.94 -36.24
CA MET A 553 -4.24 -11.60 -35.46
C MET A 553 -3.14 -10.93 -36.30
N VAL A 554 -2.70 -9.75 -35.86
CA VAL A 554 -1.62 -8.97 -36.46
C VAL A 554 -0.37 -9.04 -35.59
N ARG A 555 0.79 -9.17 -36.23
CA ARG A 555 2.12 -9.09 -35.61
C ARG A 555 2.74 -7.73 -35.92
N ILE A 556 3.20 -7.03 -34.88
CA ILE A 556 3.86 -5.73 -35.01
C ILE A 556 5.23 -5.81 -34.36
N THR A 557 6.28 -5.50 -35.10
CA THR A 557 7.67 -5.55 -34.63
C THR A 557 8.35 -4.21 -34.88
N PRO A 558 8.34 -3.28 -33.93
CA PRO A 558 9.28 -2.18 -33.93
C PRO A 558 10.71 -2.71 -33.73
N GLN A 559 11.61 -2.19 -34.55
CA GLN A 559 13.03 -2.48 -34.54
C GLN A 559 13.80 -1.16 -34.59
N VAL A 560 14.78 -1.02 -33.71
CA VAL A 560 15.67 0.13 -33.62
C VAL A 560 17.11 -0.36 -33.64
N ASP A 561 17.85 0.11 -34.64
CA ASP A 561 19.27 -0.12 -34.83
C ASP A 561 20.01 1.20 -34.50
N TRP A 562 21.07 1.15 -33.70
CA TRP A 562 21.87 2.33 -33.33
C TRP A 562 23.32 1.95 -32.96
N THR A 563 24.24 2.91 -33.04
CA THR A 563 25.60 2.74 -32.54
C THR A 563 25.65 3.10 -31.05
N ASP A 564 26.11 2.21 -30.18
CA ASP A 564 26.20 2.51 -28.74
C ASP A 564 27.24 3.62 -28.48
N PRO A 565 26.87 4.75 -27.85
CA PRO A 565 27.77 5.89 -27.67
C PRO A 565 28.93 5.62 -26.70
N THR A 566 28.80 4.60 -25.84
CA THR A 566 29.82 4.24 -24.83
C THR A 566 30.79 3.18 -25.33
N THR A 567 30.31 2.22 -26.11
CA THR A 567 31.10 1.06 -26.58
C THR A 567 31.50 1.16 -28.05
N GLY A 568 30.79 1.97 -28.85
CA GLY A 568 30.98 2.08 -30.30
C GLY A 568 30.51 0.86 -31.09
N GLU A 569 29.78 -0.06 -30.47
CA GLU A 569 29.23 -1.26 -31.11
C GLU A 569 27.83 -0.99 -31.67
N ASP A 570 27.55 -1.51 -32.87
CA ASP A 570 26.21 -1.49 -33.45
C ASP A 570 25.29 -2.42 -32.66
N LYS A 571 24.18 -1.87 -32.17
CA LYS A 571 23.17 -2.60 -31.40
C LYS A 571 21.82 -2.53 -32.11
N THR A 572 21.10 -3.64 -32.01
CA THR A 572 19.73 -3.78 -32.49
C THR A 572 18.86 -4.16 -31.31
N TYR A 573 17.73 -3.48 -31.16
CA TYR A 573 16.67 -3.85 -30.26
C TYR A 573 15.37 -3.98 -31.04
N GLU A 574 14.74 -5.15 -30.95
CA GLU A 574 13.44 -5.42 -31.52
C GLU A 574 12.54 -6.08 -30.47
N HIS A 575 11.25 -5.79 -30.55
CA HIS A 575 10.26 -6.46 -29.71
C HIS A 575 9.00 -6.69 -30.52
N THR A 576 8.45 -7.91 -30.46
CA THR A 576 7.29 -8.31 -31.26
C THR A 576 6.03 -8.35 -30.41
N TYR A 577 5.01 -7.63 -30.86
CA TYR A 577 3.67 -7.59 -30.27
C TYR A 577 2.69 -8.37 -31.13
N PHE A 578 1.81 -9.14 -30.47
CA PHE A 578 0.70 -9.85 -31.11
C PHE A 578 -0.62 -9.23 -30.68
N LEU A 579 -1.46 -8.90 -31.66
CA LEU A 579 -2.67 -8.11 -31.45
C LEU A 579 -3.86 -8.79 -32.14
N HIS A 580 -4.85 -9.18 -31.33
CA HIS A 580 -6.03 -9.92 -31.79
C HIS A 580 -7.23 -9.00 -32.07
N GLU A 581 -8.12 -9.38 -33.00
CA GLU A 581 -9.32 -8.62 -33.39
C GLU A 581 -10.32 -8.46 -32.25
N ASN A 582 -10.51 -9.52 -31.46
CA ASN A 582 -11.42 -9.54 -30.30
C ASN A 582 -10.85 -8.90 -29.03
N ARG A 583 -9.73 -8.18 -29.10
CA ARG A 583 -9.20 -7.45 -27.93
C ARG A 583 -10.21 -6.39 -27.51
N THR A 584 -10.43 -6.24 -26.22
CA THR A 584 -11.22 -5.10 -25.73
C THR A 584 -10.34 -3.84 -25.76
N LEU A 585 -10.82 -2.75 -26.38
CA LEU A 585 -10.10 -1.47 -26.34
C LEU A 585 -10.05 -1.03 -24.87
N GLY A 586 -8.87 -1.08 -24.27
CA GLY A 586 -8.65 -0.79 -22.85
C GLY A 586 -9.01 -1.92 -21.86
N SER A 587 -9.08 -3.18 -22.30
CA SER A 587 -9.02 -4.36 -21.41
C SER A 587 -8.51 -5.57 -22.18
N GLU A 588 -7.59 -6.31 -21.58
CA GLU A 588 -7.02 -7.63 -21.96
C GLU A 588 -7.07 -8.12 -23.41
#